data_AF-A0A6N7IR38-F1
#
_entry.id   AF-A0A6N7IR38-F1
#
_cell.length_a   1.000
_cell.length_b   1.000
_cell.length_c   1.000
_cell.angle_alpha   90.00
_cell.angle_beta   90.00
_cell.angle_gamma   90.00
#
_symmetry.space_group_name_H-M   'P 1'
#
loop_
_entity.id
_entity.type
_entity.pdbx_description
1 polymer ?
#
loop_
_entity_poly.entity_id
_entity_poly.type
_entity_poly.pdbx_seq_one_letter_code
_entity_poly.pdbx_strand_id
1 'polypeptide(L)' 'MREKIGTSIDRYLLSEARLLALQKNKRLNEIIEEALARYLDQEKNKKDGSFVRATRGVIPATPELVKNILEEESFLDV' A
#
# COMPACT_ATOMS: atom_id res chain seq x y z
N MET A 1 24.95 1.15 2.44
CA MET A 1 25.63 -0.01 3.07
C MET A 1 24.76 -1.23 2.87
N ARG A 2 25.30 -2.43 2.62
CA ARG A 2 24.51 -3.66 2.42
C ARG A 2 24.74 -4.63 3.56
N GLU A 3 23.66 -5.22 4.05
CA GLU A 3 23.69 -6.25 5.09
C GLU A 3 23.34 -7.61 4.50
N LYS A 4 23.99 -8.68 4.99
CA LYS A 4 23.70 -10.05 4.56
C LYS A 4 22.61 -10.63 5.43
N ILE A 5 21.62 -11.25 4.79
CA ILE A 5 20.53 -11.94 5.48
C ILE A 5 20.61 -13.43 5.13
N GLY A 6 20.81 -14.27 6.15
CA GLY A 6 20.63 -15.72 6.03
C GLY A 6 19.18 -16.07 6.36
N THR A 7 18.43 -16.61 5.40
CA THR A 7 17.03 -16.99 5.62
C THR A 7 16.64 -18.21 4.79
N SER A 8 15.61 -18.92 5.26
CA SER A 8 14.99 -20.01 4.50
C SER A 8 13.92 -19.44 3.58
N ILE A 9 13.91 -19.88 2.32
CA ILE A 9 12.92 -19.49 1.30
C ILE A 9 12.36 -20.75 0.67
N ASP A 10 11.07 -20.73 0.34
CA ASP A 10 10.43 -21.81 -0.40
C ASP A 10 11.19 -22.15 -1.70
N ARG A 11 11.36 -23.44 -1.97
CA ARG A 11 12.19 -23.91 -3.08
C ARG A 11 11.62 -23.50 -4.44
N TYR A 12 10.29 -23.55 -4.59
CA TYR A 12 9.64 -23.21 -5.85
C TYR A 12 9.72 -21.70 -6.09
N LEU A 13 9.44 -20.89 -5.06
CA LEU A 13 9.55 -19.44 -5.13
C LEU A 13 10.98 -18.99 -5.51
N LEU A 14 12.01 -19.60 -4.90
CA LEU A 14 13.40 -19.31 -5.24
C LEU A 14 13.73 -19.68 -6.69
N SER A 15 13.15 -20.76 -7.20
CA SER A 15 13.36 -21.23 -8.57
C SER A 15 12.74 -20.27 -9.59
N GLU A 16 11.51 -19.80 -9.34
CA GLU A 16 10.84 -18.80 -10.16
C GLU A 16 11.60 -17.46 -10.17
N ALA A 17 12.06 -17.00 -9.00
CA ALA A 17 12.84 -15.78 -8.89
C ALA A 17 14.15 -15.85 -9.69
N ARG A 18 14.82 -17.01 -9.72
CA ARG A 18 16.02 -17.24 -10.54
C ARG A 18 15.72 -17.19 -12.03
N LEU A 19 14.62 -17.81 -12.47
CA LEU A 19 14.20 -17.75 -13.87
C LEU A 19 13.92 -16.31 -14.30
N LEU A 20 13.20 -15.55 -13.46
CA LEU A 20 12.90 -14.15 -13.71
C LEU A 20 14.17 -13.29 -13.78
N ALA A 21 15.15 -13.55 -12.90
CA ALA A 21 16.43 -12.86 -12.90
C ALA A 21 17.17 -13.08 -14.23
N LEU A 22 17.19 -14.31 -14.75
CA LEU A 22 17.76 -14.65 -16.05
C LEU A 22 17.05 -13.93 -17.20
N GLN A 23 15.71 -13.99 -17.23
CA GLN A 23 14.91 -13.33 -18.27
C GLN A 23 15.12 -11.81 -18.31
N LYS A 24 15.32 -11.19 -17.15
CA LYS A 24 15.52 -9.74 -17.02
C LYS A 24 16.99 -9.31 -17.10
N ASN A 25 17.92 -10.25 -17.26
CA ASN A 25 19.37 -10.01 -17.16
C ASN A 25 19.75 -9.23 -15.88
N LYS A 26 19.16 -9.63 -14.75
CA LYS A 26 19.38 -9.05 -13.42
C LYS A 26 19.98 -10.08 -12.47
N ARG A 27 20.62 -9.62 -11.39
CA ARG A 27 21.03 -10.50 -10.29
C ARG A 27 19.81 -10.87 -9.46
N LEU A 28 19.79 -12.10 -8.93
CA LEU A 28 18.72 -12.56 -8.04
C LEU A 28 18.48 -11.62 -6.85
N ASN A 29 19.55 -11.06 -6.29
CA ASN A 29 19.46 -10.10 -5.18
C ASN A 29 18.66 -8.84 -5.56
N GLU A 30 18.78 -8.36 -6.80
CA GLU A 30 18.03 -7.19 -7.27
C GLU A 30 16.54 -7.51 -7.38
N ILE A 31 16.18 -8.71 -7.84
CA ILE A 31 14.79 -9.18 -7.88
C ILE A 31 14.18 -9.22 -6.46
N ILE A 32 14.93 -9.74 -5.49
CA ILE A 32 14.49 -9.83 -4.09
C ILE A 32 14.34 -8.45 -3.47
N GLU A 33 15.32 -7.56 -3.66
CA GLU A 33 15.29 -6.18 -3.15
C GLU A 33 14.12 -5.39 -3.77
N GLU A 34 13.90 -5.49 -5.08
CA GLU A 34 12.77 -4.83 -5.77
C GLU A 34 11.43 -5.33 -5.25
N ALA A 35 11.27 -6.64 -5.05
CA ALA A 35 10.04 -7.21 -4.52
C ALA A 35 9.78 -6.76 -3.07
N LEU A 36 10.82 -6.78 -2.23
CA LEU A 36 10.72 -6.32 -0.83
C LEU A 36 10.39 -4.83 -0.74
N ALA A 37 11.03 -4.00 -1.57
CA ALA A 37 10.75 -2.57 -1.62
C ALA A 37 9.28 -2.29 -1.98
N ARG A 38 8.75 -2.97 -3.01
CA ARG A 38 7.34 -2.84 -3.42
C ARG A 38 6.38 -3.28 -2.33
N TYR A 39 6.67 -4.40 -1.66
CA TYR A 39 5.85 -4.89 -0.55
C TYR A 39 5.80 -3.88 0.60
N LEU A 40 6.96 -3.36 1.01
CA LEU A 40 7.05 -2.37 2.09
C LEU A 40 6.35 -1.06 1.73
N ASP A 41 6.45 -0.61 0.48
CA ASP A 41 5.76 0.60 0.01
C ASP A 41 4.23 0.43 0.08
N GLN A 42 3.72 -0.72 -0.38
CA GLN A 42 2.30 -1.06 -0.26
C GLN A 42 1.83 -1.06 1.21
N GLU A 43 2.63 -1.62 2.12
CA GLU A 43 2.31 -1.66 3.55
C GLU A 43 2.38 -0.28 4.23
N LYS A 44 3.28 0.61 3.80
CA LYS A 44 3.32 2.01 4.28
C LYS A 44 2.07 2.76 3.84
N ASN A 45 1.71 2.65 2.56
CA ASN A 45 0.53 3.32 2.01
C ASN A 45 -0.78 2.84 2.65
N LYS A 46 -0.86 1.57 3.10
CA LYS A 46 -1.99 1.08 3.89
C LYS A 46 -2.08 1.70 5.29
N LYS A 47 -0.93 1.98 5.93
CA LYS A 47 -0.87 2.60 7.26
C LYS A 47 -1.16 4.10 7.24
N ASP A 48 -0.85 4.78 6.14
CA ASP A 48 -1.15 6.22 5.98
C ASP A 48 -2.63 6.53 5.74
N GLY A 49 -3.48 5.49 5.69
CA GLY A 49 -4.75 5.47 6.40
C GLY A 49 -5.55 6.77 6.36
N SER A 50 -5.88 7.22 5.16
CA SER A 50 -7.27 7.45 4.72
C SER A 50 -7.25 8.48 3.60
N PHE A 51 -7.92 8.20 2.47
CA PHE A 51 -8.27 9.24 1.49
C PHE A 51 -8.87 10.47 2.20
N VAL A 52 -9.63 10.26 3.28
CA VAL A 52 -10.19 11.33 4.13
C VAL A 52 -9.11 12.20 4.77
N ARG A 53 -7.97 11.63 5.19
CA ARG A 53 -6.84 12.39 5.74
C ARG A 53 -6.10 13.15 4.64
N ALA A 54 -5.90 12.54 3.48
CA ALA A 54 -5.27 13.16 2.32
C ALA A 54 -6.13 14.29 1.72
N THR A 55 -7.46 14.19 1.77
CA THR A 55 -8.40 15.20 1.26
C THR A 55 -8.94 16.14 2.35
N ARG A 56 -8.43 16.05 3.59
CA ARG A 56 -8.87 16.89 4.70
C ARG A 56 -8.54 18.35 4.41
N GLY A 57 -9.57 19.19 4.25
CA GLY A 57 -9.43 20.61 3.96
C GLY A 57 -9.23 20.97 2.48
N VAL A 58 -9.30 20.01 1.56
CA VAL A 58 -9.29 20.29 0.10
C VAL A 58 -10.60 20.95 -0.34
N ILE A 59 -11.71 20.56 0.27
CA ILE A 59 -12.99 21.23 0.11
C ILE A 59 -13.11 22.27 1.24
N PRO A 60 -13.33 23.56 0.94
CA PRO A 60 -13.55 24.60 1.95
C PRO A 60 -14.97 24.47 2.51
N ALA A 61 -15.24 23.36 3.18
CA ALA A 61 -16.46 23.10 3.91
C ALA A 61 -16.09 22.73 5.35
N THR A 62 -16.81 23.31 6.30
CA THR A 62 -16.63 22.93 7.71
C THR A 62 -17.21 21.52 7.92
N PRO A 63 -16.62 20.72 8.83
CA PRO A 63 -17.14 19.39 9.14
C PRO A 63 -18.63 19.40 9.53
N GLU A 64 -19.06 20.47 10.20
CA GLU A 64 -20.45 20.70 10.61
C GLU A 64 -21.37 20.87 9.39
N LEU A 65 -20.95 21.61 8.36
CA LEU A 65 -21.71 21.79 7.14
C LEU A 65 -21.91 20.46 6.40
N VAL A 66 -20.86 19.65 6.29
CA VAL A 66 -20.94 18.33 5.64
C VAL A 66 -21.85 17.39 6.42
N LYS A 67 -21.76 17.42 7.75
CA LYS A 67 -22.61 16.62 8.64
C LYS A 67 -24.08 16.98 8.50
N ASN A 68 -24.41 18.28 8.48
CA ASN A 68 -25.79 18.75 8.32
C ASN A 68 -26.40 18.41 6.95
N ILE A 69 -25.59 18.26 5.90
CA ILE A 69 -26.06 17.83 4.57
C ILE A 69 -26.31 16.31 4.54
N LEU A 70 -25.50 15.54 5.27
CA LEU A 70 -25.58 14.07 5.32
C LEU A 70 -26.61 13.56 6.32
N GLU A 71 -26.96 14.35 7.33
CA GLU A 71 -28.13 14.11 8.16
C GLU A 71 -29.37 14.35 7.29
N GLU A 72 -29.93 13.29 6.71
CA GLU A 72 -31.26 13.35 6.09
C GLU A 72 -32.27 13.82 7.15
N GLU A 73 -33.08 14.83 6.83
CA GLU A 73 -34.30 15.10 7.60
C GLU A 73 -35.10 13.80 7.63
N SER A 74 -35.30 13.25 8.82
CA SER A 74 -36.14 12.08 9.04
C SER A 74 -37.57 12.41 8.60
N PHE A 75 -37.86 12.18 7.32
CA PHE A 75 -39.13 12.48 6.65
C PHE A 75 -40.22 11.43 6.97
N LEU A 76 -40.26 10.95 8.21
CA LEU A 76 -41.25 9.98 8.67
C LEU A 76 -41.73 10.34 10.07
N ASP A 77 -42.41 11.49 10.17
CA ASP A 77 -43.45 11.67 11.18
C ASP A 77 -44.81 11.40 10.52
N VAL A 78 -45.34 10.21 10.81
CA VAL A 78 -46.74 9.71 10.79
C VAL A 78 -47.57 9.90 9.51
#